data_AF-A0A6C0L9N1-F1
#
_entry.id   AF-A0A6C0L9N1-F1
#
_cell.length_a   1.000
_cell.length_b   1.000
_cell.length_c   1.000
_cell.angle_alpha   90.00
_cell.angle_beta   90.00
_cell.angle_gamma   90.00
#
_symmetry.space_group_name_H-M   'P 1'
#
loop_
_entity.id
_entity.type
_entity.pdbx_description
1 polymer ?
#
loop_
_entity_poly.entity_id
_entity_poly.type
_entity_poly.pdbx_seq_one_letter_code
_entity_poly.pdbx_strand_id
1 'polypeptide(L)'
;MNYYTYLAFVIAFLWGISPVLFKYILSKNIPSYIIILTQASVYFLSSIIYIIIYESDDIYGDIQKNSKYIPFLIVISFFSVYVANVLYIFALDNKANVNIMSLIVSLAPVITLIASFLIFQEILPIKVLIGFFIIFIGLLFIFLPF
;
A
#
# COMPACT_ATOMS: atom_id res chain seq x y z
N MET A 1 6.33 3.67 -23.93
CA MET A 1 5.81 3.47 -22.56
C MET A 1 6.24 4.65 -21.72
N ASN A 2 5.37 5.27 -20.92
CA ASN A 2 5.68 6.53 -20.21
C ASN A 2 6.58 6.26 -18.98
N TYR A 3 7.39 7.23 -18.55
CA TYR A 3 8.23 7.18 -17.34
C TYR A 3 7.45 6.68 -16.10
N TYR A 4 6.22 7.15 -15.92
CA TYR A 4 5.35 6.71 -14.82
C TYR A 4 5.01 5.21 -14.86
N THR A 5 4.94 4.61 -16.06
CA THR A 5 4.71 3.18 -16.20
C THR A 5 5.92 2.38 -15.71
N TYR A 6 7.14 2.85 -15.97
CA TYR A 6 8.35 2.22 -15.44
C TYR A 6 8.40 2.30 -13.90
N LEU A 7 8.05 3.46 -13.33
CA LEU A 7 7.94 3.61 -11.87
C LEU A 7 6.93 2.63 -11.27
N ALA A 8 5.78 2.44 -11.91
CA ALA A 8 4.77 1.48 -11.45
C ALA A 8 5.30 0.04 -11.43
N PHE A 9 6.11 -0.37 -12.41
CA PHE A 9 6.76 -1.69 -12.38
C PHE A 9 7.75 -1.84 -11.23
N VAL A 10 8.55 -0.80 -10.94
CA VAL A 10 9.46 -0.81 -9.79
C VAL A 10 8.69 -0.91 -8.48
N ILE A 11 7.61 -0.14 -8.33
CA ILE A 11 6.73 -0.20 -7.15
C ILE A 11 6.14 -1.60 -7.00
N ALA A 12 5.61 -2.19 -8.08
CA ALA A 12 5.04 -3.52 -8.06
C ALA A 12 6.07 -4.59 -7.67
N PHE A 13 7.32 -4.46 -8.13
CA PHE A 13 8.41 -5.36 -7.74
C PHE A 13 8.73 -5.25 -6.24
N LEU A 14 8.89 -4.03 -5.72
CA LEU A 14 9.20 -3.78 -4.31
C LEU A 14 8.06 -4.23 -3.38
N TRP A 15 6.81 -3.97 -3.76
CA TRP A 15 5.64 -4.43 -3.01
C TRP A 15 5.46 -5.95 -3.11
N GLY A 16 5.76 -6.56 -4.25
CA GLY A 16 5.63 -8.00 -4.45
C GLY A 16 6.61 -8.82 -3.62
N ILE A 17 7.86 -8.36 -3.48
CA ILE A 17 8.89 -9.08 -2.71
C ILE A 17 8.74 -8.89 -1.19
N SER A 18 8.22 -7.74 -0.73
CA SER A 18 8.19 -7.37 0.68
C SER A 18 7.45 -8.39 1.58
N PRO A 19 6.24 -8.88 1.24
CA PRO A 19 5.56 -9.92 2.03
C PRO A 19 6.36 -11.19 2.26
N VAL A 20 7.12 -11.63 1.23
CA VAL A 20 7.96 -12.82 1.30
C VAL A 20 9.10 -12.59 2.29
N LEU A 21 9.71 -11.40 2.26
CA LEU A 21 10.75 -11.00 3.22
C LEU A 21 10.20 -10.87 4.64
N PHE A 22 9.02 -10.29 4.84
CA PHE A 22 8.39 -10.24 6.16
C PHE A 22 8.10 -11.64 6.70
N LYS A 23 7.56 -12.55 5.88
CA LYS A 23 7.36 -13.94 6.28
C LYS A 23 8.69 -14.63 6.61
N TYR A 24 9.76 -14.36 5.86
CA TYR A 24 11.09 -14.87 6.17
C TYR A 24 11.58 -14.39 7.54
N ILE A 25 11.44 -13.10 7.85
CA ILE A 25 11.84 -12.54 9.16
C ILE A 25 11.02 -13.13 10.31
N LEU A 26 9.69 -13.23 10.13
CA LEU A 26 8.81 -13.86 11.12
C LEU A 26 9.17 -15.34 11.36
N SER A 27 9.61 -16.06 10.32
CA SER A 27 10.10 -17.45 10.47
C SER A 27 11.33 -17.61 11.35
N LYS A 28 12.04 -16.51 11.65
CA LYS A 28 13.17 -16.46 12.58
C LYS A 28 12.75 -16.19 14.04
N ASN A 29 11.45 -16.28 14.34
CA ASN A 29 10.86 -15.97 15.66
C ASN A 29 11.08 -14.51 16.09
N ILE A 30 11.22 -13.60 15.13
CA ILE A 30 11.27 -12.16 15.41
C ILE A 30 9.84 -11.68 15.63
N PRO A 31 9.51 -11.08 16.79
CA PRO A 31 8.15 -10.60 17.05
C PRO A 31 7.68 -9.55 16.03
N SER A 32 6.41 -9.64 15.64
CA SER A 32 5.76 -8.71 14.70
C SER A 32 5.86 -7.24 15.10
N TYR A 33 5.83 -6.92 16.40
CA TYR A 33 5.98 -5.54 16.89
C TYR A 33 7.37 -4.94 16.58
N ILE A 34 8.43 -5.76 16.51
CA ILE A 34 9.77 -5.27 16.13
C ILE A 34 9.75 -4.83 14.67
N ILE A 35 9.13 -5.64 13.79
CA ILE A 35 9.02 -5.32 12.36
C ILE A 35 8.23 -4.02 12.15
N ILE A 36 7.12 -3.84 12.86
CA ILE A 36 6.28 -2.63 12.79
C ILE A 36 7.07 -1.41 13.28
N LEU A 37 7.76 -1.53 14.42
CA LEU A 37 8.55 -0.45 14.99
C LEU A 37 9.69 -0.04 14.04
N THR A 38 10.45 -1.01 13.51
CA THR A 38 11.55 -0.74 12.57
C THR A 38 11.05 -0.03 11.31
N GLN A 39 9.93 -0.46 10.73
CA GLN A 39 9.35 0.23 9.57
C GLN A 39 8.94 1.67 9.90
N ALA A 40 8.27 1.90 11.03
CA ALA A 40 7.87 3.24 11.44
C ALA A 40 9.10 4.15 11.63
N SER A 41 10.17 3.64 12.24
CA SER A 41 11.44 4.36 12.39
C SER A 41 12.09 4.68 11.05
N VAL A 42 12.12 3.73 10.11
CA VAL A 42 12.67 3.96 8.77
C VAL A 42 11.86 5.02 8.03
N TYR A 43 10.53 4.94 8.03
CA TYR A 43 9.68 5.96 7.39
C TYR A 43 9.88 7.34 7.99
N PHE A 44 9.97 7.44 9.31
CA PHE A 44 10.22 8.71 9.99
C PHE A 44 11.57 9.32 9.58
N LEU A 45 12.66 8.53 9.63
CA LEU A 45 13.99 9.00 9.24
C LEU A 45 14.07 9.37 7.76
N SER A 46 13.52 8.54 6.87
CA SER A 46 13.48 8.83 5.43
C SER A 46 12.67 10.09 5.12
N SER A 47 11.60 10.36 5.87
CA SER A 47 10.80 11.59 5.71
C SER A 47 11.61 12.83 6.08
N ILE A 48 12.38 12.78 7.17
CA ILE A 48 13.28 13.88 7.56
C ILE A 48 14.34 14.12 6.47
N ILE A 49 14.97 13.05 5.98
CA ILE A 49 15.98 13.15 4.92
C ILE A 49 15.38 13.76 3.65
N TYR A 50 14.18 13.32 3.25
CA TYR A 50 13.47 13.85 2.09
C TYR A 50 13.26 15.36 2.22
N ILE A 51 12.77 15.81 3.38
CA ILE A 51 12.52 17.23 3.65
C ILE A 51 13.82 18.04 3.54
N ILE A 52 14.91 17.57 4.16
CA ILE A 52 16.20 18.27 4.14
C ILE A 52 16.77 18.41 2.72
N ILE A 53 16.61 17.38 1.88
CA ILE A 53 17.20 17.35 0.54
C ILE A 53 16.37 18.15 -0.48
N TYR A 54 15.05 18.08 -0.38
CA TYR A 54 14.17 18.55 -1.47
C TYR A 54 13.31 19.77 -1.12
N GLU A 55 13.08 20.08 0.16
CA GLU A 55 12.07 21.08 0.57
C GLU A 55 12.54 21.89 1.80
N SER A 56 13.63 22.65 1.68
CA SER A 56 14.27 23.32 2.83
C SER A 56 13.70 24.68 3.24
N ASP A 57 12.88 25.33 2.41
CA ASP A 57 12.78 26.78 2.49
C ASP A 57 11.62 27.32 3.37
N ASP A 58 10.47 26.64 3.49
CA ASP A 58 9.38 27.04 4.43
C ASP A 58 8.35 25.93 4.77
N ILE A 59 8.81 24.79 5.31
CA ILE A 59 7.92 23.68 5.72
C ILE A 59 6.87 24.13 6.74
N TYR A 60 7.25 25.02 7.65
CA TYR A 60 6.34 25.48 8.71
C TYR A 60 5.19 26.30 8.12
N GLY A 61 5.49 27.24 7.20
CA GLY A 61 4.48 28.00 6.47
C GLY A 61 3.55 27.10 5.67
N ASP A 62 4.08 26.06 5.01
CA ASP A 62 3.28 25.10 4.24
C ASP A 62 2.36 24.24 5.11
N ILE A 63 2.85 23.76 6.25
CA ILE A 63 2.00 23.03 7.21
C ILE A 63 0.92 23.95 7.76
N GLN A 64 1.25 25.20 8.11
CA GLN A 64 0.28 26.15 8.65
C GLN A 64 -0.81 26.46 7.62
N LYS A 65 -0.43 26.74 6.37
CA LYS A 65 -1.34 27.02 5.25
C LYS A 65 -2.27 25.84 4.94
N ASN A 66 -1.78 24.62 5.11
CA ASN A 66 -2.53 23.39 4.82
C ASN A 66 -3.08 22.69 6.07
N SER A 67 -3.04 23.34 7.24
CA SER A 67 -3.42 22.77 8.54
C SER A 67 -4.82 22.12 8.55
N LYS A 68 -5.77 22.65 7.78
CA LYS A 68 -7.12 22.08 7.63
C LYS A 68 -7.15 20.66 7.05
N TYR A 69 -6.15 20.27 6.27
CA TYR A 69 -6.06 18.92 5.69
C TYR A 69 -5.26 17.94 6.55
N ILE A 70 -4.50 18.44 7.53
CA ILE A 70 -3.64 17.61 8.39
C ILE A 70 -4.43 16.53 9.12
N PRO A 71 -5.60 16.80 9.74
CA PRO A 71 -6.40 15.74 10.36
C PRO A 71 -6.81 14.63 9.38
N PHE A 72 -7.18 15.00 8.16
CA PHE A 72 -7.55 14.05 7.12
C PHE A 72 -6.35 13.19 6.66
N LEU A 73 -5.18 13.81 6.49
CA LEU A 73 -3.93 13.11 6.18
C LEU A 73 -3.51 12.15 7.29
N ILE A 74 -3.70 12.52 8.56
CA ILE A 74 -3.45 11.63 9.71
C ILE A 74 -4.36 10.41 9.63
N VAL A 75 -5.67 10.61 9.41
CA VAL A 75 -6.64 9.50 9.30
C VAL A 75 -6.28 8.58 8.13
N ILE A 76 -6.00 9.14 6.95
CA ILE A 76 -5.61 8.34 5.78
C ILE A 76 -4.34 7.57 6.08
N SER A 77 -3.28 8.22 6.58
CA SER A 77 -2.00 7.56 6.84
C SER A 77 -2.14 6.46 7.90
N PHE A 78 -2.95 6.70 8.93
CA PHE A 78 -3.19 5.72 9.98
C PHE A 78 -3.91 4.48 9.42
N PHE A 79 -5.02 4.64 8.72
CA PHE A 79 -5.79 3.47 8.23
C PHE A 79 -5.17 2.80 7.00
N SER A 80 -4.81 3.59 5.98
CA SER A 80 -4.35 3.05 4.69
C SER A 80 -2.93 2.49 4.74
N VAL A 81 -2.08 3.01 5.63
CA VAL A 81 -0.68 2.57 5.75
C VAL A 81 -0.47 1.80 7.03
N TYR A 82 -0.72 2.40 8.19
CA TYR A 82 -0.33 1.79 9.46
C TYR A 82 -1.19 0.57 9.81
N VAL A 83 -2.51 0.73 9.93
CA VAL A 83 -3.44 -0.36 10.28
C VAL A 83 -3.38 -1.48 9.25
N ALA A 84 -3.37 -1.15 7.96
CA ALA A 84 -3.23 -2.15 6.89
C ALA A 84 -1.96 -3.00 7.05
N ASN A 85 -0.81 -2.37 7.32
CA ASN A 85 0.45 -3.09 7.54
C ASN A 85 0.43 -3.94 8.82
N VAL A 86 -0.12 -3.40 9.92
CA VAL A 86 -0.25 -4.15 11.19
C VAL A 86 -1.08 -5.41 10.98
N LEU A 87 -2.25 -5.30 10.33
CA LEU A 87 -3.11 -6.44 10.02
C LEU A 87 -2.43 -7.45 9.10
N TYR A 88 -1.70 -6.97 8.09
CA TYR A 88 -0.98 -7.83 7.16
C TYR A 88 0.12 -8.64 7.86
N ILE A 89 0.96 -7.97 8.65
CA ILE A 89 2.04 -8.62 9.42
C ILE A 89 1.46 -9.57 10.46
N PHE A 90 0.40 -9.16 11.16
CA PHE A 90 -0.31 -10.03 12.10
C PHE A 90 -0.83 -11.30 11.44
N ALA A 91 -1.42 -11.22 10.25
CA ALA A 91 -1.88 -12.40 9.52
C ALA A 91 -0.71 -13.34 9.17
N LEU A 92 0.41 -12.79 8.70
CA LEU A 92 1.61 -13.58 8.40
C LEU A 92 2.20 -14.26 9.65
N ASP A 93 2.22 -13.55 10.77
CA ASP A 93 2.68 -14.05 12.08
C ASP A 93 1.79 -15.22 12.55
N ASN A 94 0.48 -15.12 12.30
CA ASN A 94 -0.50 -16.18 12.52
C ASN A 94 -0.55 -17.22 11.38
N LYS A 95 0.59 -17.46 10.72
CA LYS A 95 0.81 -18.53 9.74
C LYS A 95 -0.04 -18.43 8.47
N ALA A 96 -0.60 -17.27 8.14
CA ALA A 96 -1.30 -17.10 6.88
C ALA A 96 -0.36 -17.42 5.69
N ASN A 97 -0.94 -17.98 4.63
CA ASN A 97 -0.20 -18.21 3.41
C ASN A 97 0.07 -16.86 2.71
N VAL A 98 1.35 -16.52 2.51
CA VAL A 98 1.76 -15.24 1.91
C VAL A 98 1.25 -15.06 0.49
N ASN A 99 1.14 -16.15 -0.27
CA ASN A 99 0.61 -16.11 -1.64
C ASN A 99 -0.88 -15.77 -1.59
N ILE A 100 -1.66 -16.46 -0.76
CA ILE A 100 -3.09 -16.19 -0.58
C ILE A 100 -3.32 -14.75 -0.10
N MET A 101 -2.57 -14.28 0.89
CA MET A 101 -2.66 -12.91 1.38
C MET A 101 -2.38 -11.88 0.29
N SER A 102 -1.29 -12.06 -0.46
CA SER A 102 -0.91 -11.13 -1.54
C SER A 102 -1.94 -11.10 -2.67
N LEU A 103 -2.57 -12.24 -2.95
CA LEU A 103 -3.65 -12.34 -3.94
C LEU A 103 -4.96 -11.69 -3.48
N ILE A 104 -5.30 -11.78 -2.19
CA ILE A 104 -6.47 -11.06 -1.67
C ILE A 104 -6.20 -9.56 -1.72
N VAL A 105 -5.00 -9.14 -1.32
CA VAL A 105 -4.60 -7.73 -1.34
C VAL A 105 -4.51 -7.17 -2.76
N SER A 106 -4.26 -7.99 -3.79
CA SER A 106 -4.28 -7.55 -5.19
C SER A 106 -5.69 -7.23 -5.71
N LEU A 107 -6.74 -7.37 -4.88
CA LEU A 107 -8.04 -6.73 -5.10
C LEU A 107 -8.02 -5.22 -4.79
N ALA A 108 -6.93 -4.65 -4.28
CA ALA A 108 -6.83 -3.21 -4.03
C ALA A 108 -7.18 -2.35 -5.28
N PRO A 109 -6.70 -2.64 -6.50
CA PRO A 109 -7.09 -1.89 -7.70
C PRO A 109 -8.59 -1.96 -8.00
N VAL A 110 -9.25 -3.08 -7.64
CA VAL A 110 -10.70 -3.24 -7.78
C VAL A 110 -11.41 -2.25 -6.84
N ILE A 111 -10.99 -2.21 -5.58
CA ILE A 111 -11.53 -1.27 -4.59
C ILE A 111 -11.22 0.17 -5.00
N THR A 112 -10.01 0.47 -5.48
CA THR A 112 -9.60 1.80 -5.95
C THR A 112 -10.48 2.29 -7.09
N LEU A 113 -10.81 1.45 -8.07
CA LEU A 113 -11.66 1.81 -9.20
C LEU A 113 -13.10 2.14 -8.76
N ILE A 114 -13.65 1.37 -7.82
CA ILE A 114 -14.98 1.65 -7.25
C ILE A 114 -14.95 2.94 -6.44
N ALA A 115 -13.93 3.12 -5.60
CA ALA A 115 -13.76 4.33 -4.80
C ALA A 115 -13.54 5.57 -5.66
N SER A 116 -12.77 5.48 -6.74
CA SER A 116 -12.52 6.61 -7.64
C SER A 116 -13.80 7.02 -8.37
N PHE A 117 -14.61 6.07 -8.82
CA PHE A 117 -15.94 6.34 -9.37
C PHE A 117 -16.84 7.08 -8.38
N LEU A 118 -16.87 6.64 -7.11
CA LEU A 118 -17.73 7.25 -6.08
C LEU A 118 -17.25 8.65 -5.65
N ILE A 119 -15.94 8.84 -5.48
CA ILE A 119 -15.34 10.07 -4.95
C ILE A 119 -15.21 11.13 -6.03
N PHE A 120 -14.68 10.76 -7.20
CA PHE A 120 -14.40 11.71 -8.29
C PHE A 120 -15.55 11.80 -9.32
N GLN A 121 -16.56 10.93 -9.21
CA GLN A 121 -17.71 10.88 -10.12
C GLN A 121 -17.30 10.71 -11.61
N GLU A 122 -16.15 10.10 -11.86
CA GLU A 122 -15.62 9.89 -13.20
C GLU A 122 -16.36 8.76 -13.91
N ILE A 123 -16.81 9.00 -15.15
CA ILE A 123 -17.42 7.94 -15.96
C ILE A 123 -16.33 6.97 -16.41
N LEU A 124 -16.39 5.73 -15.90
CA LEU A 124 -15.42 4.71 -16.24
C LEU A 124 -15.64 4.21 -17.69
N PRO A 125 -14.62 4.29 -18.56
CA PRO A 125 -14.74 3.78 -19.92
C PRO A 125 -14.88 2.25 -19.91
N ILE A 126 -15.70 1.71 -20.81
CA ILE A 126 -16.01 0.27 -20.87
C ILE A 126 -14.76 -0.63 -20.94
N LYS A 127 -13.68 -0.15 -21.57
CA LYS A 127 -12.40 -0.87 -21.65
C LYS A 127 -11.77 -1.11 -20.27
N VAL A 128 -11.89 -0.15 -19.35
CA VAL A 128 -11.39 -0.25 -17.98
C VAL A 128 -12.24 -1.23 -17.17
N LEU A 129 -13.57 -1.22 -17.36
CA LEU A 129 -14.48 -2.20 -16.76
C LEU A 129 -14.21 -3.63 -17.24
N ILE A 130 -13.91 -3.81 -18.53
CA ILE A 130 -13.53 -5.12 -19.08
C ILE A 130 -12.20 -5.59 -18.48
N GLY A 131 -11.19 -4.72 -18.44
CA GLY A 131 -9.89 -5.05 -17.83
C GLY A 131 -10.02 -5.44 -16.35
N PHE A 132 -10.84 -4.70 -15.61
CA PHE A 132 -11.22 -5.03 -14.23
C PHE A 132 -11.85 -6.43 -14.12
N PHE A 133 -12.81 -6.74 -15.00
CA PHE A 133 -13.52 -8.01 -14.95
C PHE A 133 -12.57 -9.19 -15.21
N ILE A 134 -11.61 -9.02 -16.12
CA ILE A 134 -10.56 -10.00 -16.40
C ILE A 134 -9.66 -10.22 -15.17
N ILE A 135 -9.21 -9.14 -14.50
CA ILE A 135 -8.40 -9.25 -13.28
C ILE A 135 -9.19 -10.00 -12.19
N PHE A 136 -10.46 -9.63 -12.00
CA PHE A 136 -11.31 -10.25 -10.99
C PHE A 136 -11.51 -11.76 -11.26
N ILE A 137 -11.82 -12.15 -12.49
CA ILE A 137 -11.91 -13.57 -12.89
C ILE A 137 -10.57 -14.29 -12.69
N GLY A 138 -9.47 -13.67 -13.11
CA GLY A 138 -8.13 -14.21 -12.93
C GLY A 138 -7.82 -14.51 -11.47
N LEU A 139 -8.23 -13.64 -10.55
CA LEU A 139 -8.10 -13.85 -9.11
C LEU A 139 -9.00 -14.99 -8.61
N LEU A 140 -10.25 -15.08 -9.07
CA LEU A 140 -11.16 -16.19 -8.69
C LEU A 140 -10.57 -17.56 -9.03
N PHE A 141 -9.93 -17.70 -10.19
CA PHE A 141 -9.27 -18.96 -10.57
C PHE A 141 -8.16 -19.37 -9.61
N ILE A 142 -7.51 -18.42 -8.94
CA ILE A 142 -6.45 -18.72 -7.97
C ILE A 142 -7.04 -19.13 -6.61
N PHE A 143 -8.25 -18.64 -6.26
CA PHE A 143 -8.93 -19.00 -5.02
C PHE A 143 -9.73 -20.30 -5.10
N LEU A 144 -10.13 -20.74 -6.29
CA LEU A 144 -10.87 -21.98 -6.46
C LEU A 144 -9.94 -23.19 -6.28
N PRO A 145 -10.18 -24.05 -5.27
CA PRO A 145 -9.46 -25.31 -5.15
C PRO A 145 -9.93 -26.23 -6.28
N PHE A 146 -9.04 -26.53 -7.23
CA PHE A 146 -9.20 -27.64 -8.17
C PHE A 146 -8.51 -28.87 -7.59
#